data_AF-A0A7R9V3H9-F1
#
_entry.id   AF-A0A7R9V3H9-F1
#
_cell.length_a   1.000
_cell.length_b   1.000
_cell.length_c   1.000
_cell.angle_alpha   90.00
_cell.angle_beta   90.00
_cell.angle_gamma   90.00
#
_symmetry.space_group_name_H-M   'P 1'
#
loop_
_entity.id
_entity.type
_entity.pdbx_description
1 polymer ?
#
loop_
_entity_poly.entity_id
_entity_poly.type
_entity_poly.pdbx_seq_one_letter_code
_entity_poly.pdbx_strand_id
1 'polypeptide(L)'
;MGRPRSPHAEVPTVSGRSEALGWWLLCGLVAATAGLALLTGLPRQAPLRRPAGAAALFSRASTVAPRAHTSETTAGGMDKSYLRAGLEESYSIWAMPRGTQADLLQQEIDAQRAAHRGAPFFPPHVTMLAGIKLSGEEVLERAKALARQLPPYYILFDQVARGEIYFQCVYLLCKKDEDTMAAGALARTIYDLPTPPYMPHLSLLYSHTSEEKREAAVLAARERLYGDEAGVALPQNGFHVDSLTIWYTPGEDESCLSWVMLAELPLTGRV
;
A
#
# COMPACT_ATOMS: atom_id res chain seq x y z
N MET A 1 30.82 -72.26 2.57
CA MET A 1 29.53 -72.84 2.11
C MET A 1 28.65 -73.10 3.32
N GLY A 2 27.52 -72.41 3.39
CA GLY A 2 26.56 -72.43 4.51
C GLY A 2 25.89 -71.05 4.56
N ARG A 3 24.59 -70.88 4.75
CA ARG A 3 23.41 -71.75 4.87
C ARG A 3 22.19 -70.79 4.64
N PRO A 4 20.90 -71.16 4.77
CA PRO A 4 20.00 -71.15 3.62
C PRO A 4 18.64 -70.40 3.84
N ARG A 5 17.77 -70.49 2.80
CA ARG A 5 16.28 -70.46 2.78
C ARG A 5 15.51 -69.12 2.91
N SER A 6 14.87 -68.76 1.78
CA SER A 6 13.47 -68.34 1.44
C SER A 6 12.43 -68.09 2.56
N PRO A 7 11.17 -67.60 2.31
CA PRO A 7 10.51 -67.15 1.06
C PRO A 7 9.60 -65.87 1.18
N HIS A 8 9.05 -65.44 0.04
CA HIS A 8 7.75 -64.77 -0.25
C HIS A 8 7.06 -63.83 0.77
N ALA A 9 6.73 -62.61 0.31
CA ALA A 9 5.41 -62.00 0.50
C ALA A 9 5.12 -60.98 -0.63
N GLU A 10 3.86 -60.96 -1.05
CA GLU A 10 3.29 -60.28 -2.22
C GLU A 10 2.93 -58.80 -1.98
N VAL A 11 3.00 -58.03 -3.09
CA VAL A 11 2.18 -56.90 -3.63
C VAL A 11 0.83 -56.66 -2.89
N PRO A 12 0.31 -55.42 -2.64
CA PRO A 12 -0.05 -54.46 -3.71
C PRO A 12 -0.06 -52.93 -3.45
N THR A 13 -0.19 -52.24 -4.59
CA THR A 13 -0.52 -50.83 -4.84
C THR A 13 -1.88 -50.37 -4.30
N VAL A 14 -1.95 -49.16 -3.74
CA VAL A 14 -3.11 -48.23 -3.63
C VAL A 14 -2.50 -46.82 -3.54
N SER A 15 -2.58 -45.90 -4.50
CA SER A 15 -3.72 -45.17 -5.09
C SER A 15 -4.42 -44.17 -4.14
N GLY A 16 -4.49 -42.90 -4.60
CA GLY A 16 -5.31 -41.84 -4.02
C GLY A 16 -4.62 -40.99 -2.94
N ARG A 17 -4.71 -39.66 -2.91
CA ARG A 17 -5.46 -38.68 -3.71
C ARG A 17 -4.68 -37.36 -3.71
N SER A 18 -4.65 -36.69 -4.84
CA SER A 18 -4.36 -35.26 -4.90
C SER A 18 -5.61 -34.51 -4.45
N GLU A 19 -5.50 -33.70 -3.40
CA GLU A 19 -6.53 -32.72 -3.06
C GLU A 19 -5.88 -31.35 -2.90
N ALA A 20 -5.90 -30.59 -3.98
CA ALA A 20 -5.93 -29.13 -3.98
C ALA A 20 -6.78 -28.70 -5.17
N LEU A 21 -8.09 -28.91 -5.03
CA LEU A 21 -9.14 -28.43 -5.91
C LEU A 21 -9.37 -26.94 -5.67
N GLY A 22 -9.29 -26.15 -6.74
CA GLY A 22 -10.06 -24.93 -7.04
C GLY A 22 -10.01 -23.77 -6.03
N TRP A 23 -9.91 -22.52 -6.42
CA TRP A 23 -10.91 -21.82 -7.21
C TRP A 23 -10.24 -20.62 -7.91
N TRP A 24 -10.01 -20.69 -9.21
CA TRP A 24 -9.79 -19.52 -10.05
C TRP A 24 -10.32 -19.83 -11.44
N LEU A 25 -11.57 -19.48 -11.71
CA LEU A 25 -12.14 -19.25 -13.04
C LEU A 25 -13.63 -18.94 -12.90
N LEU A 26 -14.01 -17.66 -12.87
CA LEU A 26 -15.29 -17.20 -13.42
C LEU A 26 -15.33 -15.66 -13.44
N CYS A 27 -15.02 -15.07 -14.59
CA CYS A 27 -15.54 -13.77 -15.02
C CYS A 27 -15.38 -13.71 -16.55
N GLY A 28 -16.39 -14.18 -17.26
CA GLY A 28 -16.39 -14.22 -18.71
C GLY A 28 -17.76 -14.57 -19.27
N LEU A 29 -18.63 -13.55 -19.34
CA LEU A 29 -19.67 -13.27 -20.35
C LEU A 29 -20.84 -12.55 -19.67
N VAL A 30 -21.00 -11.26 -19.97
CA VAL A 30 -22.34 -10.67 -20.05
C VAL A 30 -22.52 -10.24 -21.50
N ALA A 31 -23.45 -10.91 -22.17
CA ALA A 31 -23.87 -10.63 -23.52
C ALA A 31 -24.53 -9.24 -23.58
N ALA A 32 -24.11 -8.46 -24.57
CA ALA A 32 -24.80 -7.25 -24.98
C ALA A 32 -26.16 -7.61 -25.56
N THR A 33 -27.24 -7.11 -24.94
CA THR A 33 -28.55 -7.02 -25.58
C THR A 33 -28.89 -5.56 -25.78
N ALA A 34 -28.87 -5.16 -27.05
CA ALA A 34 -29.35 -3.88 -27.52
C ALA A 34 -30.89 -3.83 -27.36
N GLY A 35 -31.37 -2.96 -26.47
CA GLY A 35 -32.77 -2.61 -26.33
C GLY A 35 -33.01 -1.20 -26.88
N LEU A 36 -33.53 -1.14 -28.10
CA LEU A 36 -34.00 0.08 -28.76
C LEU A 36 -35.28 0.57 -28.04
N ALA A 37 -35.18 1.64 -27.25
CA ALA A 37 -36.34 2.31 -26.66
C ALA A 37 -36.52 3.69 -27.30
N LEU A 38 -37.71 3.88 -27.91
CA LEU A 38 -38.13 5.10 -28.58
C LEU A 38 -38.10 6.31 -27.64
N LEU A 39 -37.42 7.37 -28.08
CA LEU A 39 -37.51 8.71 -27.50
C LEU A 39 -38.76 9.41 -28.03
N THR A 40 -39.77 9.58 -27.17
CA THR A 40 -40.84 10.56 -27.39
C THR A 40 -41.03 11.42 -26.15
N GLY A 41 -40.68 12.69 -26.27
CA GLY A 41 -41.34 13.83 -25.63
C GLY A 41 -41.22 13.96 -24.11
N LEU A 42 -40.25 14.76 -23.64
CA LEU A 42 -40.38 15.50 -22.38
C LEU A 42 -40.02 16.99 -22.59
N PRO A 43 -40.79 17.92 -22.00
CA PRO A 43 -40.66 19.35 -22.24
C PRO A 43 -39.43 19.95 -21.55
N ARG A 44 -38.78 20.89 -22.26
CA ARG A 44 -37.69 21.77 -21.81
C ARG A 44 -38.07 22.46 -20.49
N GLN A 45 -37.37 22.14 -19.39
CA GLN A 45 -37.39 22.95 -18.18
C GLN A 45 -36.40 24.11 -18.31
N ALA A 46 -36.84 25.31 -17.91
CA ALA A 46 -36.08 26.55 -17.94
C ALA A 46 -34.93 26.55 -16.92
N PRO A 47 -33.83 27.31 -17.15
CA PRO A 47 -32.67 27.29 -16.27
C PRO A 47 -32.98 27.96 -14.91
N LEU A 48 -32.78 27.20 -13.84
CA LEU A 48 -32.80 27.72 -12.46
C LEU A 48 -31.60 28.63 -12.22
N ARG A 49 -31.88 29.88 -11.83
CA ARG A 49 -30.90 30.87 -11.37
C ARG A 49 -30.19 30.37 -10.11
N ARG A 50 -28.85 30.37 -10.11
CA ARG A 50 -28.02 30.19 -8.92
C ARG A 50 -28.16 31.40 -7.98
N PRO A 51 -28.42 31.22 -6.67
CA PRO A 51 -28.15 32.28 -5.71
C PRO A 51 -26.64 32.37 -5.47
N ALA A 52 -26.14 33.61 -5.51
CA ALA A 52 -24.80 33.95 -5.07
C ALA A 52 -24.75 33.94 -3.54
N GLY A 53 -23.69 33.38 -2.95
CA GLY A 53 -23.36 33.55 -1.54
C GLY A 53 -23.18 32.26 -0.76
N ALA A 54 -21.97 31.71 -0.81
CA ALA A 54 -21.41 30.90 0.29
C ALA A 54 -19.88 30.98 0.19
N ALA A 55 -19.35 32.18 0.45
CA ALA A 55 -17.95 32.34 0.79
C ALA A 55 -17.77 32.09 2.30
N ALA A 56 -16.63 31.50 2.63
CA ALA A 56 -16.09 31.25 3.97
C ALA A 56 -16.62 30.02 4.72
N LEU A 57 -15.74 29.02 4.89
CA LEU A 57 -15.00 28.79 6.14
C LEU A 57 -14.13 27.52 5.98
N PHE A 58 -12.94 27.65 5.37
CA PHE A 58 -11.90 26.64 5.54
C PHE A 58 -11.27 26.85 6.92
N SER A 59 -11.75 26.05 7.88
CA SER A 59 -11.11 25.92 9.19
C SER A 59 -9.77 25.21 9.03
N ARG A 60 -8.74 25.76 9.68
CA ARG A 60 -7.35 25.30 9.67
C ARG A 60 -7.24 23.79 9.89
N ALA A 61 -6.79 23.05 8.88
CA ALA A 61 -6.23 21.72 9.06
C ALA A 61 -4.89 21.88 9.82
N SER A 62 -4.83 21.32 11.02
CA SER A 62 -3.59 21.23 11.79
C SER A 62 -2.78 20.09 11.22
N THR A 63 -1.84 20.39 10.31
CA THR A 63 -0.81 19.44 9.86
C THR A 63 0.10 19.11 11.04
N VAL A 64 -0.17 17.99 11.71
CA VAL A 64 0.85 17.34 12.54
C VAL A 64 1.73 16.56 11.58
N ALA A 65 2.80 17.20 11.12
CA ALA A 65 3.88 16.49 10.45
C ALA A 65 4.47 15.45 11.42
N PRO A 66 4.73 14.21 11.00
CA PRO A 66 5.41 13.24 11.84
C PRO A 66 6.77 13.81 12.26
N ARG A 67 7.08 13.73 13.56
CA ARG A 67 8.37 14.18 14.12
C ARG A 67 9.47 13.33 13.47
N ALA A 68 10.31 13.97 12.65
CA ALA A 68 11.56 13.36 12.20
C ALA A 68 12.47 13.15 13.42
N HIS A 69 12.90 11.92 13.64
CA HIS A 69 13.92 11.63 14.64
C HIS A 69 15.29 11.82 13.99
N THR A 70 16.01 12.88 14.33
CA THR A 70 17.40 13.04 13.92
C THR A 70 18.26 12.14 14.81
N SER A 71 18.77 11.03 14.29
CA SER A 71 19.71 10.19 15.02
C SER A 71 21.10 10.86 15.03
N GLU A 72 21.43 11.59 16.09
CA GLU A 72 22.84 11.87 16.40
C GLU A 72 23.45 10.60 16.99
N THR A 73 24.39 10.00 16.25
CA THR A 73 25.17 8.85 16.73
C THR A 73 26.16 9.34 17.78
N THR A 74 25.77 9.29 19.06
CA THR A 74 26.74 9.34 20.15
C THR A 74 27.46 7.98 20.23
N ALA A 75 28.61 7.93 20.90
CA ALA A 75 29.49 6.76 20.98
C ALA A 75 28.87 5.50 21.64
N GLY A 76 27.55 5.45 21.86
CA GLY A 76 26.82 4.30 22.39
C GLY A 76 25.44 4.12 21.73
N GLY A 77 25.35 3.19 20.77
CA GLY A 77 24.09 2.62 20.27
C GLY A 77 23.15 3.58 19.52
N MET A 78 22.12 3.01 18.86
CA MET A 78 21.00 3.80 18.35
C MET A 78 20.12 4.25 19.52
N ASP A 79 19.56 5.47 19.44
CA ASP A 79 18.49 5.87 20.35
C ASP A 79 17.27 4.97 20.15
N LYS A 80 16.88 4.22 21.18
CA LYS A 80 15.73 3.30 21.17
C LYS A 80 14.47 3.90 21.81
N SER A 81 14.45 5.21 22.09
CA SER A 81 13.31 5.91 22.69
C SER A 81 12.02 5.86 21.86
N TYR A 82 12.13 5.52 20.56
CA TYR A 82 10.98 5.32 19.67
C TYR A 82 10.25 4.00 19.92
N LEU A 83 10.89 2.99 20.53
CA LEU A 83 10.25 1.72 20.84
C LEU A 83 9.10 1.93 21.83
N ARG A 84 8.08 1.09 21.72
CA ARG A 84 6.90 1.12 22.59
C ARG A 84 6.77 -0.18 23.35
N ALA A 85 6.64 -0.08 24.67
CA ALA A 85 6.48 -1.24 25.53
C ALA A 85 5.24 -2.05 25.11
N GLY A 86 5.42 -3.36 24.95
CA GLY A 86 4.36 -4.28 24.54
C GLY A 86 4.10 -4.36 23.03
N LEU A 87 4.85 -3.62 22.20
CA LEU A 87 4.81 -3.74 20.74
C LEU A 87 6.07 -4.42 20.22
N GLU A 88 5.93 -5.13 19.09
CA GLU A 88 7.07 -5.79 18.44
C GLU A 88 8.06 -4.75 17.87
N GLU A 89 9.36 -5.06 17.92
CA GLU A 89 10.38 -4.33 17.17
C GLU A 89 10.30 -4.73 15.69
N SER A 90 9.46 -4.02 14.93
CA SER A 90 9.19 -4.28 13.52
C SER A 90 9.32 -3.01 12.70
N TYR A 91 9.91 -3.13 11.51
CA TYR A 91 10.21 -2.00 10.64
C TYR A 91 9.67 -2.18 9.22
N SER A 92 9.52 -1.04 8.55
CA SER A 92 9.15 -0.96 7.13
C SER A 92 10.03 0.03 6.37
N ILE A 93 10.15 -0.21 5.06
CA ILE A 93 10.85 0.65 4.10
C ILE A 93 9.82 1.17 3.11
N TRP A 94 9.73 2.48 3.00
CA TRP A 94 8.70 3.16 2.22
C TRP A 94 9.32 4.08 1.16
N ALA A 95 8.72 4.06 -0.03
CA ALA A 95 8.84 5.12 -1.02
C ALA A 95 7.71 6.13 -0.81
N MET A 96 8.05 7.41 -0.64
CA MET A 96 7.07 8.45 -0.33
C MET A 96 7.01 9.51 -1.46
N PRO A 97 5.81 9.91 -1.92
CA PRO A 97 5.67 11.04 -2.83
C PRO A 97 6.11 12.33 -2.15
N ARG A 98 6.43 13.36 -2.95
CA ARG A 98 6.81 14.69 -2.48
C ARG A 98 6.01 15.80 -3.17
N GLY A 99 6.08 17.00 -2.58
CA GLY A 99 5.50 18.22 -3.14
C GLY A 99 3.98 18.11 -3.33
N THR A 100 3.46 18.76 -4.37
CA THR A 100 2.02 18.81 -4.65
C THR A 100 1.38 17.43 -4.78
N GLN A 101 2.10 16.45 -5.33
CA GLN A 101 1.60 15.08 -5.44
C GLN A 101 1.33 14.47 -4.05
N ALA A 102 2.24 14.68 -3.09
CA ALA A 102 2.07 14.21 -1.72
C ALA A 102 0.89 14.90 -1.01
N ASP A 103 0.76 16.22 -1.19
CA ASP A 103 -0.31 17.00 -0.56
C ASP A 103 -1.69 16.53 -1.04
N LEU A 104 -1.83 16.24 -2.33
CA LEU A 104 -3.06 15.75 -2.93
C LEU A 104 -3.38 14.31 -2.49
N LEU A 105 -2.38 13.43 -2.44
CA LEU A 105 -2.57 12.08 -1.91
C LEU A 105 -2.94 12.10 -0.41
N GLN A 106 -2.35 13.00 0.37
CA GLN A 106 -2.72 13.19 1.77
C GLN A 106 -4.16 13.70 1.91
N GLN A 107 -4.59 14.65 1.07
CA GLN A 107 -5.98 15.12 1.06
C GLN A 107 -6.97 13.99 0.78
N GLU A 108 -6.63 13.08 -0.14
CA GLU A 108 -7.46 11.91 -0.41
C GLU A 108 -7.51 10.96 0.80
N ILE A 109 -6.37 10.65 1.43
CA ILE A 109 -6.32 9.84 2.65
C ILE A 109 -7.18 10.48 3.76
N ASP A 110 -7.08 11.80 3.94
CA ASP A 110 -7.83 12.54 4.96
C ASP A 110 -9.34 12.53 4.65
N ALA A 111 -9.73 12.63 3.38
CA ALA A 111 -11.13 12.55 2.94
C ALA A 111 -11.71 11.15 3.20
N GLN A 112 -10.97 10.09 2.86
CA GLN A 112 -11.36 8.71 3.16
C GLN A 112 -11.50 8.48 4.66
N ARG A 113 -10.52 8.94 5.44
CA ARG A 113 -10.54 8.86 6.90
C ARG A 113 -11.75 9.60 7.48
N ALA A 114 -12.06 10.81 7.01
CA ALA A 114 -13.20 11.58 7.51
C ALA A 114 -14.54 10.86 7.29
N ALA A 115 -14.66 10.09 6.22
CA ALA A 115 -15.83 9.26 5.93
C ALA A 115 -15.88 7.95 6.75
N HIS A 116 -14.77 7.53 7.36
CA HIS A 116 -14.64 6.24 8.06
C HIS A 116 -14.21 6.44 9.51
N ARG A 117 -15.19 6.41 10.42
CA ARG A 117 -14.94 6.58 11.86
C ARG A 117 -13.91 5.58 12.38
N GLY A 118 -12.89 6.10 13.06
CA GLY A 118 -11.83 5.29 13.67
C GLY A 118 -10.68 4.93 12.74
N ALA A 119 -10.72 5.32 11.46
CA ALA A 119 -9.58 5.18 10.58
C ALA A 119 -8.39 6.04 11.08
N PRO A 120 -7.16 5.49 11.06
CA PRO A 120 -5.98 6.18 11.56
C PRO A 120 -5.50 7.26 10.59
N PHE A 121 -4.61 8.12 11.08
CA PHE A 121 -3.80 8.98 10.21
C PHE A 121 -2.52 8.26 9.83
N PHE A 122 -2.12 8.38 8.57
CA PHE A 122 -0.82 7.92 8.09
C PHE A 122 -0.42 8.75 6.86
N PRO A 123 0.89 8.93 6.61
CA PRO A 123 1.35 9.66 5.45
C PRO A 123 1.19 8.82 4.17
N PRO A 124 1.06 9.42 2.97
CA PRO A 124 1.04 8.65 1.73
C PRO A 124 2.39 7.95 1.53
N HIS A 125 2.35 6.64 1.26
CA HIS A 125 3.54 5.83 1.01
C HIS A 125 3.23 4.60 0.17
N VAL A 126 4.22 4.12 -0.58
CA VAL A 126 4.26 2.78 -1.15
C VAL A 126 5.24 1.95 -0.33
N THR A 127 4.73 0.91 0.33
CA THR A 127 5.55 0.00 1.14
C THR A 127 6.38 -0.88 0.23
N MET A 128 7.70 -0.72 0.22
CA MET A 128 8.61 -1.59 -0.53
C MET A 128 8.86 -2.90 0.21
N LEU A 129 9.03 -2.83 1.53
CA LEU A 129 9.23 -3.98 2.41
C LEU A 129 8.65 -3.65 3.79
N ALA A 130 8.00 -4.62 4.44
CA ALA A 130 7.44 -4.48 5.77
C ALA A 130 7.70 -5.74 6.60
N GLY A 131 7.43 -5.66 7.90
CA GLY A 131 7.58 -6.79 8.82
C GLY A 131 9.04 -7.19 9.02
N ILE A 132 9.96 -6.23 8.95
CA ILE A 132 11.39 -6.47 9.15
C ILE A 132 11.63 -6.61 10.65
N LYS A 133 11.97 -7.82 11.11
CA LYS A 133 12.18 -8.18 12.52
C LYS A 133 13.68 -8.32 12.84
N LEU A 134 14.43 -7.26 12.60
CA LEU A 134 15.85 -7.13 12.93
C LEU A 134 16.03 -6.00 13.94
N SER A 135 17.21 -5.85 14.52
CA SER A 135 17.50 -4.66 15.34
C SER A 135 17.44 -3.38 14.50
N GLY A 136 17.02 -2.26 15.08
CA GLY A 136 17.03 -0.97 14.39
C GLY A 136 18.38 -0.62 13.74
N GLU A 137 19.50 -0.92 14.41
CA GLU A 137 20.85 -0.76 13.87
C GLU A 137 21.06 -1.54 12.55
N GLU A 138 20.71 -2.83 12.56
CA GLU A 138 20.85 -3.70 11.40
C GLU A 138 19.91 -3.28 10.25
N VAL A 139 18.69 -2.85 10.58
CA VAL A 139 17.75 -2.32 9.58
C VAL A 139 18.34 -1.11 8.88
N LEU A 140 18.93 -0.15 9.61
CA LEU A 140 19.53 1.02 9.00
C LEU A 140 20.79 0.69 8.19
N GLU A 141 21.61 -0.26 8.63
CA GLU A 141 22.79 -0.68 7.88
C GLU A 141 22.40 -1.28 6.52
N ARG A 142 21.46 -2.23 6.52
CA ARG A 142 20.93 -2.85 5.31
C ARG A 142 20.21 -1.84 4.41
N ALA A 143 19.51 -0.86 4.99
CA ALA A 143 18.83 0.19 4.24
C ALA A 143 19.83 1.09 3.50
N LYS A 144 20.99 1.40 4.12
CA LYS A 144 22.07 2.14 3.46
C LYS A 144 22.65 1.34 2.28
N ALA A 145 22.78 0.02 2.41
CA ALA A 145 23.21 -0.83 1.30
C ALA A 145 22.19 -0.88 0.15
N LEU A 146 20.89 -0.94 0.48
CA LEU A 146 19.80 -0.85 -0.50
C LEU A 146 19.81 0.49 -1.24
N ALA A 147 19.86 1.61 -0.51
CA ALA A 147 19.85 2.95 -1.10
C ALA A 147 21.07 3.25 -1.99
N ARG A 148 22.22 2.63 -1.71
CA ARG A 148 23.40 2.69 -2.59
C ARG A 148 23.16 1.96 -3.91
N GLN A 149 22.59 0.76 -3.86
CA GLN A 149 22.42 -0.09 -5.05
C GLN A 149 21.23 0.32 -5.92
N LEU A 150 20.20 0.95 -5.34
CA LEU A 150 18.99 1.33 -6.06
C LEU A 150 19.15 2.72 -6.70
N PRO A 151 19.03 2.86 -8.03
CA PRO A 151 18.94 4.18 -8.66
C PRO A 151 17.58 4.82 -8.37
N PRO A 152 17.47 6.16 -8.43
CA PRO A 152 16.17 6.82 -8.46
C PRO A 152 15.30 6.26 -9.58
N TYR A 153 14.01 6.06 -9.31
CA TYR A 153 13.06 5.47 -10.25
C TYR A 153 11.72 6.20 -10.17
N TYR A 154 10.75 5.77 -10.98
CA TYR A 154 9.40 6.36 -10.99
C TYR A 154 8.36 5.29 -10.76
N ILE A 155 7.43 5.53 -9.83
CA ILE A 155 6.29 4.63 -9.60
C ILE A 155 5.09 5.17 -10.36
N LEU A 156 4.53 4.36 -11.25
CA LEU A 156 3.28 4.66 -11.94
C LEU A 156 2.08 4.11 -11.18
N PHE A 157 1.03 4.92 -11.06
CA PHE A 157 -0.27 4.45 -10.58
C PHE A 157 -1.05 3.76 -11.70
N ASP A 158 -1.87 2.80 -11.32
CA ASP A 158 -2.73 2.03 -12.20
C ASP A 158 -4.20 2.35 -11.96
N GLN A 159 -4.73 1.94 -10.81
CA GLN A 159 -6.16 2.04 -10.50
C GLN A 159 -6.43 2.02 -9.00
N VAL A 160 -7.51 2.67 -8.57
CA VAL A 160 -8.01 2.50 -7.21
C VAL A 160 -8.67 1.13 -7.08
N ALA A 161 -8.28 0.39 -6.05
CA ALA A 161 -8.76 -0.96 -5.74
C ALA A 161 -9.01 -1.11 -4.22
N ARG A 162 -9.52 -2.29 -3.85
CA ARG A 162 -9.80 -2.68 -2.46
C ARG A 162 -9.29 -4.09 -2.19
N GLY A 163 -9.07 -4.38 -0.92
CA GLY A 163 -8.73 -5.70 -0.43
C GLY A 163 -9.56 -6.05 0.81
N GLU A 164 -9.23 -7.20 1.38
CA GLU A 164 -9.97 -7.76 2.52
C GLU A 164 -9.30 -7.53 3.87
N ILE A 165 -8.01 -7.20 3.85
CA ILE A 165 -7.15 -7.03 5.04
C ILE A 165 -7.15 -5.56 5.47
N TYR A 166 -7.04 -5.31 6.78
CA TYR A 166 -7.04 -3.97 7.38
C TYR A 166 -6.12 -2.97 6.67
N PHE A 167 -4.83 -3.33 6.51
CA PHE A 167 -3.82 -2.51 5.83
C PHE A 167 -3.94 -2.50 4.30
N GLN A 168 -4.97 -3.14 3.74
CA GLN A 168 -5.27 -3.17 2.31
C GLN A 168 -6.76 -2.91 2.09
N CYS A 169 -7.37 -2.02 2.88
CA CYS A 169 -8.80 -1.75 2.81
C CYS A 169 -9.18 -1.04 1.50
N VAL A 170 -8.60 0.14 1.24
CA VAL A 170 -8.67 0.84 -0.05
C VAL A 170 -7.29 1.39 -0.38
N TYR A 171 -6.86 1.23 -1.63
CA TYR A 171 -5.52 1.61 -2.05
C TYR A 171 -5.48 1.95 -3.54
N LEU A 172 -4.47 2.72 -3.92
CA LEU A 172 -4.08 2.96 -5.30
C LEU A 172 -3.05 1.90 -5.71
N LEU A 173 -3.42 1.00 -6.61
CA LEU A 173 -2.49 0.04 -7.19
C LEU A 173 -1.45 0.78 -8.01
N CYS A 174 -0.20 0.32 -7.90
CA CYS A 174 0.88 0.76 -8.76
C CYS A 174 1.08 -0.26 -9.89
N LYS A 175 1.58 0.20 -11.03
CA LYS A 175 1.97 -0.68 -12.12
C LYS A 175 3.14 -1.56 -11.68
N LYS A 176 3.14 -2.80 -12.15
CA LYS A 176 4.25 -3.76 -11.97
C LYS A 176 5.28 -3.57 -13.09
N ASP A 177 5.79 -2.36 -13.23
CA ASP A 177 6.87 -2.08 -14.17
C ASP A 177 8.21 -2.66 -13.67
N GLU A 178 9.18 -2.73 -14.57
CA GLU A 178 10.47 -3.38 -14.32
C GLU A 178 11.19 -2.76 -13.12
N ASP A 179 11.30 -1.42 -13.07
CA ASP A 179 12.01 -0.70 -12.01
C ASP A 179 11.33 -0.87 -10.64
N THR A 180 10.00 -0.72 -10.57
CA THR A 180 9.26 -0.88 -9.31
C THR A 180 9.39 -2.30 -8.77
N MET A 181 9.28 -3.30 -9.64
CA MET A 181 9.39 -4.70 -9.24
C MET A 181 10.82 -5.10 -8.89
N ALA A 182 11.81 -4.57 -9.60
CA ALA A 182 13.23 -4.76 -9.29
C ALA A 182 13.60 -4.16 -7.94
N ALA A 183 13.08 -2.98 -7.60
CA ALA A 183 13.29 -2.35 -6.30
C ALA A 183 12.80 -3.24 -5.14
N GLY A 184 11.57 -3.76 -5.24
CA GLY A 184 11.02 -4.68 -4.24
C GLY A 184 11.73 -6.04 -4.20
N ALA A 185 12.25 -6.53 -5.33
CA ALA A 185 13.09 -7.74 -5.36
C ALA A 185 14.43 -7.52 -4.65
N LEU A 186 15.12 -6.41 -4.95
CA LEU A 186 16.39 -6.07 -4.32
C LEU A 186 16.25 -5.89 -2.81
N ALA A 187 15.21 -5.20 -2.34
CA ALA A 187 14.92 -5.07 -0.92
C ALA A 187 14.75 -6.43 -0.25
N ARG A 188 13.97 -7.35 -0.85
CA ARG A 188 13.79 -8.71 -0.32
C ARG A 188 15.10 -9.49 -0.28
N THR A 189 15.95 -9.38 -1.30
CA THR A 189 17.27 -10.02 -1.31
C THR A 189 18.19 -9.49 -0.21
N ILE A 190 18.25 -8.18 0.00
CA ILE A 190 19.13 -7.56 1.02
C ILE A 190 18.68 -7.91 2.44
N TYR A 191 17.38 -8.00 2.67
CA TYR A 191 16.82 -8.31 3.99
C TYR A 191 16.61 -9.80 4.24
N ASP A 192 16.77 -10.65 3.23
CA ASP A 192 16.55 -12.10 3.30
C ASP A 192 15.20 -12.48 3.93
N LEU A 193 14.12 -11.80 3.48
CA LEU A 193 12.78 -12.02 4.03
C LEU A 193 11.90 -12.85 3.09
N PRO A 194 11.33 -13.98 3.57
CA PRO A 194 10.38 -14.79 2.81
C PRO A 194 9.00 -14.11 2.79
N THR A 195 8.88 -13.06 1.99
CA THR A 195 7.63 -12.29 1.85
C THR A 195 6.84 -12.76 0.63
N PRO A 196 5.50 -12.61 0.65
CA PRO A 196 4.66 -12.84 -0.53
C PRO A 196 5.13 -12.03 -1.75
N PRO A 197 4.68 -12.39 -2.97
CA PRO A 197 4.97 -11.61 -4.17
C PRO A 197 4.65 -10.12 -3.96
N TYR A 198 5.60 -9.27 -4.34
CA TYR A 198 5.46 -7.82 -4.17
C TYR A 198 4.26 -7.30 -4.97
N MET A 199 3.36 -6.61 -4.27
CA MET A 199 2.21 -5.90 -4.84
C MET A 199 2.37 -4.42 -4.47
N PRO A 200 2.96 -3.59 -5.33
CA PRO A 200 3.16 -2.18 -5.02
C PRO A 200 1.81 -1.47 -5.00
N HIS A 201 1.52 -0.77 -3.90
CA HIS A 201 0.29 0.00 -3.72
C HIS A 201 0.52 1.13 -2.72
N LEU A 202 -0.28 2.20 -2.87
CA LEU A 202 -0.36 3.30 -1.92
C LEU A 202 -1.71 3.23 -1.21
N SER A 203 -1.70 2.98 0.09
CA SER A 203 -2.92 2.89 0.88
C SER A 203 -3.65 4.23 0.95
N LEU A 204 -4.98 4.20 0.80
CA LEU A 204 -5.85 5.36 0.92
C LEU A 204 -6.73 5.30 2.18
N LEU A 205 -6.97 4.08 2.69
CA LEU A 205 -7.76 3.84 3.89
C LEU A 205 -7.28 2.58 4.61
N TYR A 206 -7.20 2.66 5.94
CA TYR A 206 -7.14 1.51 6.85
C TYR A 206 -8.40 1.48 7.71
N SER A 207 -9.17 0.40 7.62
CA SER A 207 -10.43 0.27 8.34
C SER A 207 -10.99 -1.15 8.31
N HIS A 208 -11.55 -1.58 9.44
CA HIS A 208 -12.46 -2.73 9.52
C HIS A 208 -13.86 -2.25 9.10
N THR A 209 -14.17 -2.34 7.81
CA THR A 209 -15.45 -1.88 7.25
C THR A 209 -16.05 -2.90 6.29
N SER A 210 -17.34 -2.76 5.98
CA SER A 210 -18.05 -3.68 5.10
C SER A 210 -17.57 -3.57 3.65
N GLU A 211 -17.80 -4.62 2.85
CA GLU A 211 -17.53 -4.60 1.41
C GLU A 211 -18.23 -3.45 0.70
N GLU A 212 -19.52 -3.23 0.98
CA GLU A 212 -20.31 -2.11 0.45
C GLU A 212 -19.62 -0.75 0.71
N LYS A 213 -19.12 -0.54 1.93
CA LYS A 213 -18.40 0.71 2.28
C LYS A 213 -17.06 0.81 1.57
N ARG A 214 -16.32 -0.29 1.41
CA ARG A 214 -15.08 -0.31 0.61
C ARG A 214 -15.35 0.03 -0.85
N GLU A 215 -16.42 -0.47 -1.43
CA GLU A 215 -16.80 -0.19 -2.82
C GLU A 215 -17.19 1.28 -3.01
N ALA A 216 -18.01 1.82 -2.10
CA ALA A 216 -18.33 3.25 -2.10
C ALA A 216 -17.07 4.12 -1.97
N ALA A 217 -16.13 3.73 -1.10
CA ALA A 217 -14.86 4.42 -0.92
C ALA A 217 -13.98 4.39 -2.17
N VAL A 218 -13.92 3.26 -2.88
CA VAL A 218 -13.22 3.13 -4.18
C VAL A 218 -13.83 4.06 -5.22
N LEU A 219 -15.16 4.08 -5.37
CA LEU A 219 -15.83 4.95 -6.33
C LEU A 219 -15.57 6.42 -6.03
N ALA A 220 -15.66 6.81 -4.76
CA ALA A 220 -15.41 8.17 -4.32
C ALA A 220 -13.96 8.62 -4.56
N ALA A 221 -12.98 7.72 -4.32
CA ALA A 221 -11.58 7.98 -4.64
C ALA A 221 -11.35 8.11 -6.15
N ARG A 222 -11.96 7.24 -6.97
CA ARG A 222 -11.83 7.32 -8.44
C ARG A 222 -12.34 8.65 -8.97
N GLU A 223 -13.51 9.08 -8.50
CA GLU A 223 -14.08 10.37 -8.88
C GLU A 223 -13.16 11.54 -8.49
N ARG A 224 -12.65 11.55 -7.24
CA ARG A 224 -11.80 12.65 -6.79
C ARG A 224 -10.42 12.69 -7.44
N LEU A 225 -9.82 11.53 -7.70
CA LEU A 225 -8.46 11.46 -8.25
C LEU A 225 -8.42 11.53 -9.78
N TYR A 226 -9.48 11.07 -10.46
CA TYR A 226 -9.50 10.85 -11.92
C TYR A 226 -10.77 11.34 -12.64
N GLY A 227 -11.74 11.92 -11.93
CA GLY A 227 -12.98 12.43 -12.54
C GLY A 227 -12.78 13.73 -13.34
N ASP A 228 -13.68 13.96 -14.31
CA ASP A 228 -13.63 15.12 -15.22
C ASP A 228 -14.09 16.44 -14.57
N GLU A 229 -14.92 16.37 -13.52
CA GLU A 229 -15.47 17.53 -12.81
C GLU A 229 -14.96 17.61 -11.36
N ALA A 230 -13.82 18.27 -11.17
CA ALA A 230 -13.36 18.82 -9.89
C ALA A 230 -13.28 17.83 -8.71
N GLY A 231 -12.17 17.10 -8.65
CA GLY A 231 -11.59 16.57 -7.42
C GLY A 231 -10.10 16.86 -7.36
N VAL A 232 -9.41 16.34 -6.35
CA VAL A 232 -7.96 16.37 -6.05
C VAL A 232 -7.13 15.71 -7.19
N ALA A 233 -7.38 16.10 -8.44
CA ALA A 233 -6.85 15.45 -9.64
C ALA A 233 -5.34 15.42 -9.57
N LEU A 234 -4.76 14.23 -9.67
CA LEU A 234 -3.33 14.06 -9.53
C LEU A 234 -2.62 14.77 -10.72
N PRO A 235 -1.67 15.69 -10.46
CA PRO A 235 -0.91 16.37 -11.51
C PRO A 235 -0.17 15.38 -12.40
N GLN A 236 0.23 14.25 -11.82
CA GLN A 236 0.92 13.16 -12.49
C GLN A 236 0.34 11.82 -12.05
N ASN A 237 0.30 10.85 -12.96
CA ASN A 237 -0.17 9.50 -12.67
C ASN A 237 0.92 8.64 -12.01
N GLY A 238 1.59 9.18 -10.99
CA GLY A 238 2.71 8.55 -10.29
C GLY A 238 3.59 9.55 -9.53
N PHE A 239 4.77 9.10 -9.11
CA PHE A 239 5.77 9.98 -8.47
C PHE A 239 7.19 9.46 -8.63
N HIS A 240 8.16 10.38 -8.60
CA HIS A 240 9.58 10.06 -8.53
C HIS A 240 9.96 9.56 -7.13
N VAL A 241 10.77 8.51 -7.08
CA VAL A 241 11.39 7.99 -5.87
C VAL A 241 12.88 8.32 -5.92
N ASP A 242 13.28 9.30 -5.12
CA ASP A 242 14.68 9.75 -4.99
C ASP A 242 15.29 9.41 -3.62
N SER A 243 14.48 8.92 -2.69
CA SER A 243 14.90 8.45 -1.37
C SER A 243 14.01 7.30 -0.90
N LEU A 244 14.51 6.55 0.09
CA LEU A 244 13.72 5.62 0.88
C LEU A 244 13.66 6.10 2.33
N THR A 245 12.50 5.93 2.95
CA THR A 245 12.30 6.21 4.36
C THR A 245 12.19 4.91 5.14
N ILE A 246 12.81 4.88 6.33
CA ILE A 246 12.83 3.72 7.21
C ILE A 246 11.99 4.06 8.43
N TRP A 247 11.06 3.18 8.76
CA TRP A 247 10.07 3.42 9.79
C TRP A 247 10.03 2.29 10.79
N TYR A 248 9.92 2.63 12.07
CA TYR A 248 9.39 1.75 13.10
C TYR A 248 7.88 1.64 12.92
N THR A 249 7.38 0.43 12.67
CA THR A 249 6.00 0.13 12.30
C THR A 249 5.57 -1.21 12.91
N PRO A 250 5.30 -1.27 14.22
CA PRO A 250 4.76 -2.47 14.83
C PRO A 250 3.42 -2.82 14.18
N GLY A 251 3.31 -4.07 13.69
CA GLY A 251 2.16 -4.49 12.89
C GLY A 251 0.87 -4.63 13.68
N GLU A 252 0.98 -4.75 15.01
CA GLU A 252 -0.15 -4.82 15.93
C GLU A 252 -0.77 -3.44 16.21
N ASP A 253 -0.06 -2.35 15.91
CA ASP A 253 -0.58 -0.99 16.09
C ASP A 253 -1.38 -0.52 14.87
N GLU A 254 -2.66 -0.90 14.85
CA GLU A 254 -3.62 -0.39 13.88
C GLU A 254 -3.92 1.12 14.04
N SER A 255 -3.54 1.76 15.15
CA SER A 255 -3.76 3.20 15.32
C SER A 255 -2.75 4.06 14.56
N CYS A 256 -1.64 3.47 14.13
CA CYS A 256 -0.47 4.12 13.54
C CYS A 256 0.20 5.18 14.43
N LEU A 257 -0.21 5.36 15.70
CA LEU A 257 0.32 6.39 16.59
C LEU A 257 1.74 6.09 17.08
N SER A 258 2.13 4.82 17.08
CA SER A 258 3.49 4.40 17.42
C SER A 258 4.48 4.55 16.27
N TRP A 259 4.01 4.81 15.05
CA TRP A 259 4.86 4.79 13.86
C TRP A 259 5.81 5.98 13.86
N VAL A 260 7.11 5.71 13.67
CA VAL A 260 8.17 6.73 13.70
C VAL A 260 9.12 6.55 12.54
N MET A 261 9.37 7.61 11.79
CA MET A 261 10.42 7.65 10.78
C MET A 261 11.78 7.77 11.47
N LEU A 262 12.66 6.80 11.19
CA LEU A 262 14.00 6.72 11.76
C LEU A 262 15.05 7.38 10.87
N ALA A 263 14.89 7.24 9.56
CA ALA A 263 15.85 7.76 8.59
C ALA A 263 15.19 7.98 7.23
N GLU A 264 15.81 8.87 6.46
CA GLU A 264 15.57 9.02 5.04
C GLU A 264 16.91 8.92 4.31
N LEU A 265 17.01 8.04 3.32
CA LEU A 265 18.25 7.72 2.63
C LEU A 265 18.09 8.01 1.13
N PRO A 266 18.92 8.89 0.53
CA PRO A 266 18.85 9.17 -0.89
C PRO A 266 19.26 7.96 -1.72
N LEU A 267 18.55 7.73 -2.81
CA LEU A 267 18.87 6.72 -3.81
C LEU A 267 20.00 7.22 -4.71
N THR A 268 21.02 6.39 -4.89
CA THR A 268 22.22 6.79 -5.67
C THR A 268 22.54 5.88 -6.83
N GLY A 269 22.12 4.60 -6.79
CA GLY A 269 22.49 3.60 -7.81
C GLY A 269 24.00 3.40 -7.97
N ARG A 270 24.80 3.75 -6.97
CA ARG A 270 26.26 3.59 -6.96
C ARG A 270 26.60 2.30 -6.21
N VAL A 271 27.03 1.29 -6.97
CA VAL A 271 27.63 0.05 -6.44
C VAL A 271 29.13 0.24 -6.28
#